data_AF-A0A1W9MHL5-F1
#
_entry.id   AF-A0A1W9MHL5-F1
#
_cell.length_a   1.000
_cell.length_b   1.000
_cell.length_c   1.000
_cell.angle_alpha   90.00
_cell.angle_beta   90.00
_cell.angle_gamma   90.00
#
_symmetry.space_group_name_H-M   'P 1'
#
loop_
_entity.id
_entity.type
_entity.pdbx_description
1 polymer ?
#
loop_
_entity_poly.entity_id
_entity_poly.type
_entity_poly.pdbx_seq_one_letter_code
_entity_poly.pdbx_strand_id
1 'polypeptide(L)'
;MEKIYSIGELTPHMIARSRVIAKGNRIRDIQYLVETYGGKKSEWVKKSSPGFEIGSYEYEFHWYEHPGIGRVDLKRKRVNTL
;
A
#
# COMPACT_ATOMS: atom_id res chain seq x y z
N MET A 1 -8.21 19.28 0.82
CA MET A 1 -8.07 18.32 -0.30
C MET A 1 -7.19 17.18 0.17
N GLU A 2 -7.67 15.93 0.09
CA GLU A 2 -6.77 14.78 0.31
C GLU A 2 -5.72 14.76 -0.80
N LYS A 3 -4.45 14.68 -0.43
CA LYS A 3 -3.37 14.56 -1.40
C LYS A 3 -3.46 13.18 -2.04
N ILE A 4 -3.65 13.14 -3.36
CA ILE A 4 -3.60 11.90 -4.14
C ILE A 4 -2.13 11.54 -4.29
N TYR A 5 -1.76 10.35 -3.81
CA TYR A 5 -0.40 9.82 -3.98
C TYR A 5 -0.35 8.90 -5.19
N SER A 6 0.73 8.98 -5.94
CA SER A 6 0.96 8.12 -7.11
C SER A 6 1.98 7.04 -6.77
N ILE A 7 1.84 5.87 -7.40
CA ILE A 7 2.79 4.76 -7.27
C ILE A 7 4.24 5.20 -7.56
N GLY A 8 4.44 6.23 -8.38
CA GLY A 8 5.76 6.82 -8.64
C GLY A 8 6.45 7.45 -7.42
N GLU A 9 5.74 7.68 -6.32
CA GLU A 9 6.33 8.16 -5.05
C GLU A 9 6.99 7.03 -4.25
N LEU A 10 6.74 5.76 -4.59
CA LEU A 10 7.44 4.63 -3.98
C LEU A 10 8.85 4.51 -4.54
N THR A 11 9.85 4.76 -3.70
CA THR A 11 11.26 4.53 -4.08
C THR A 11 11.57 3.03 -4.18
N PRO A 12 12.58 2.62 -4.97
CA PRO A 12 13.02 1.22 -5.03
C PRO A 12 13.37 0.65 -3.65
N HIS A 13 14.00 1.45 -2.78
CA HIS A 13 14.33 1.06 -1.40
C HIS A 13 13.09 0.77 -0.55
N MET A 14 12.05 1.60 -0.66
CA MET A 14 10.78 1.40 0.05
C MET A 14 10.08 0.12 -0.42
N ILE A 15 10.11 -0.18 -1.72
CA ILE A 15 9.54 -1.39 -2.30
C ILE A 15 10.30 -2.62 -1.81
N ALA A 16 11.64 -2.59 -1.91
CA ALA A 16 12.51 -3.71 -1.54
C ALA A 16 12.39 -4.09 -0.05
N ARG A 17 12.16 -3.09 0.82
CA ARG A 17 12.00 -3.28 2.26
C ARG A 17 10.54 -3.30 2.73
N SER A 18 9.59 -3.40 1.80
CA SER A 18 8.17 -3.45 2.13
C SER A 18 7.78 -4.76 2.82
N ARG A 19 6.73 -4.71 3.64
CA ARG A 19 6.15 -5.88 4.31
C ARG A 19 4.71 -6.10 3.87
N VAL A 20 4.28 -7.35 3.79
CA VAL A 20 2.86 -7.70 3.61
C VAL A 20 2.15 -7.56 4.96
N ILE A 21 1.11 -6.72 5.00
CA ILE A 21 0.31 -6.48 6.21
C ILE A 21 -1.08 -7.12 6.16
N ALA A 22 -1.56 -7.51 4.97
CA ALA A 22 -2.75 -8.34 4.80
C ALA A 22 -2.69 -9.08 3.44
N LYS A 23 -3.40 -10.20 3.30
CA LYS A 23 -3.46 -10.98 2.06
C LYS A 23 -4.86 -11.57 1.84
N GLY A 24 -5.31 -11.54 0.59
CA GLY A 24 -6.59 -12.09 0.14
C GLY A 24 -7.76 -11.71 1.03
N ASN A 25 -8.51 -12.70 1.52
CA ASN A 25 -9.72 -12.45 2.33
C ASN A 25 -9.45 -11.72 3.66
N ARG A 26 -8.19 -11.58 4.09
CA ARG A 26 -7.82 -10.73 5.26
C ARG A 26 -7.70 -9.25 4.91
N ILE A 27 -7.74 -8.90 3.62
CA ILE A 27 -7.86 -7.52 3.16
C ILE A 27 -9.33 -7.14 3.26
N ARG A 28 -9.64 -6.13 4.08
CA ARG A 28 -11.02 -5.64 4.28
C ARG A 28 -11.71 -5.29 2.96
N ASP A 29 -10.98 -4.63 2.07
CA ASP A 29 -11.52 -4.08 0.82
C ASP A 29 -11.33 -5.05 -0.36
N ILE A 30 -11.18 -6.37 -0.10
CA ILE A 30 -10.84 -7.34 -1.15
C ILE A 30 -11.88 -7.45 -2.28
N GLN A 31 -13.16 -7.25 -1.96
CA GLN A 31 -14.23 -7.23 -2.97
C GLN A 31 -14.04 -6.06 -3.93
N TYR A 32 -13.86 -4.85 -3.39
CA TYR A 32 -13.57 -3.64 -4.17
C TYR A 32 -12.37 -3.83 -5.11
N LEU A 33 -11.28 -4.44 -4.63
CA LEU A 33 -10.09 -4.68 -5.47
C LEU A 33 -10.38 -5.60 -6.65
N VAL A 34 -11.12 -6.68 -6.42
CA VAL A 34 -11.48 -7.62 -7.49
C VAL A 34 -12.48 -7.00 -8.47
N GLU A 35 -13.45 -6.24 -7.97
CA GLU A 35 -14.46 -5.58 -8.82
C GLU A 35 -13.88 -4.44 -9.65
N THR A 36 -12.91 -3.70 -9.11
CA THR A 36 -12.31 -2.53 -9.77
C THR A 36 -11.16 -2.91 -10.69
N TYR A 37 -10.27 -3.79 -10.23
CA TYR A 37 -9.01 -4.11 -10.92
C TYR A 37 -8.96 -5.55 -11.44
N GLY A 38 -9.87 -6.43 -11.02
CA GLY A 38 -9.88 -7.84 -11.39
C GLY A 38 -8.92 -8.69 -10.55
N GLY A 39 -8.53 -9.83 -11.13
CA GLY A 39 -7.62 -10.80 -10.49
C GLY A 39 -8.26 -11.68 -9.43
N LYS A 40 -7.50 -12.65 -8.91
CA LYS A 40 -7.99 -13.58 -7.88
C LYS A 40 -7.78 -12.99 -6.50
N LYS A 41 -8.78 -13.11 -5.63
CA LYS A 41 -8.69 -12.65 -4.23
C LYS A 41 -7.40 -13.12 -3.54
N SER A 42 -7.03 -14.40 -3.69
CA SER A 42 -5.86 -15.00 -3.04
C SER A 42 -4.51 -14.39 -3.44
N GLU A 43 -4.44 -13.69 -4.57
CA GLU A 43 -3.22 -13.13 -5.15
C GLU A 43 -2.99 -11.66 -4.74
N TRP A 44 -4.02 -11.01 -4.22
CA TRP A 44 -3.91 -9.65 -3.68
C TRP A 44 -3.19 -9.62 -2.33
N VAL A 45 -2.25 -8.69 -2.20
CA VAL A 45 -1.60 -8.34 -0.93
C VAL A 45 -1.74 -6.85 -0.65
N LYS A 46 -1.93 -6.52 0.63
CA LYS A 46 -1.74 -5.16 1.14
C LYS A 46 -0.33 -5.06 1.68
N LYS A 47 0.41 -4.03 1.27
CA LYS A 47 1.78 -3.80 1.71
C LYS A 47 1.93 -2.47 2.44
N SER A 48 2.99 -2.42 3.25
CA SER A 48 3.47 -1.20 3.88
C SER A 48 4.97 -1.02 3.63
N SER A 49 5.40 0.21 3.37
CA SER A 49 6.81 0.60 3.32
C SER A 49 7.44 0.58 4.73
N PRO A 50 8.78 0.68 4.83
CA PRO A 50 9.39 1.18 6.06
C PRO A 50 8.85 2.54 6.47
N GLY A 51 8.97 2.87 7.75
CA GLY A 51 8.73 4.20 8.28
C GLY A 51 9.68 5.23 7.65
N PHE A 52 9.17 6.44 7.42
CA PHE A 52 9.95 7.59 6.98
C PHE A 52 9.40 8.88 7.62
N GLU A 53 10.26 9.86 7.79
CA GLU A 53 9.93 11.08 8.51
C GLU A 53 9.58 12.23 7.57
N ILE A 54 8.61 13.03 7.97
CA ILE A 54 8.36 14.35 7.39
C ILE A 54 8.11 15.32 8.54
N GLY A 55 9.08 16.21 8.80
CA GLY A 55 9.09 17.02 10.02
C GLY A 55 9.16 16.12 11.26
N SER A 56 8.31 16.38 12.26
CA SER A 56 8.28 15.63 13.53
C SER A 56 7.38 14.40 13.52
N TYR A 57 6.98 13.91 12.34
CA TYR A 57 6.02 12.82 12.21
C TYR A 57 6.56 11.67 11.38
N GLU A 58 6.28 10.46 11.85
CA GLU A 58 6.60 9.22 11.14
C GLU A 58 5.41 8.78 10.28
N TYR A 59 5.71 8.39 9.04
CA TYR A 59 4.76 7.93 8.05
C TYR A 59 5.17 6.60 7.44
N GLU A 60 4.18 5.87 6.93
CA GLU A 60 4.37 4.75 6.02
C GLU A 60 3.54 4.97 4.76
N PHE A 61 3.99 4.42 3.64
CA PHE A 61 3.16 4.26 2.45
C PHE A 61 2.49 2.89 2.47
N HIS A 62 1.18 2.86 2.27
CA HIS A 62 0.37 1.64 2.17
C HIS A 62 -0.22 1.54 0.76
N TRP A 63 -0.22 0.35 0.17
CA TRP A 63 -0.79 0.08 -1.16
C TRP A 63 -1.30 -1.35 -1.28
N TYR A 64 -2.01 -1.63 -2.37
CA TYR A 64 -2.37 -2.99 -2.79
C TYR A 64 -1.52 -3.42 -3.97
N GLU A 65 -1.13 -4.70 -4.01
CA GLU A 65 -0.31 -5.26 -5.08
C GLU A 65 -0.84 -6.63 -5.50
N HIS A 66 -0.89 -6.87 -6.81
CA HIS A 66 -1.26 -8.14 -7.41
C HIS A 66 -0.27 -8.48 -8.53
N PRO A 67 0.22 -9.73 -8.65
CA PRO A 67 1.30 -10.09 -9.56
C PRO A 67 0.99 -9.79 -11.04
N GLY A 68 -0.27 -9.95 -11.47
CA GLY A 68 -0.70 -9.67 -12.85
C GLY A 68 -1.22 -8.26 -13.11
N ILE A 69 -1.33 -7.40 -12.09
CA ILE A 69 -1.93 -6.05 -12.22
C ILE A 69 -0.93 -4.96 -11.83
N GLY A 70 -0.04 -5.24 -10.87
CA GLY A 70 0.89 -4.28 -10.31
C GLY A 70 0.36 -3.65 -9.02
N ARG A 71 0.81 -2.43 -8.74
CA ARG A 71 0.53 -1.70 -7.49
C ARG A 71 -0.54 -0.65 -7.72
N VAL A 72 -1.49 -0.54 -6.80
CA VAL A 72 -2.61 0.40 -6.87
C VAL A 72 -2.92 1.01 -5.50
N ASP A 73 -3.67 2.12 -5.50
CA ASP A 73 -4.18 2.81 -4.31
C ASP A 73 -3.12 3.14 -3.26
N LEU A 74 -2.07 3.85 -3.67
CA LEU A 74 -1.07 4.35 -2.74
C LEU A 74 -1.68 5.38 -1.79
N LYS A 75 -1.43 5.19 -0.49
CA LYS A 75 -1.79 6.15 0.55
C LYS A 75 -0.64 6.36 1.51
N ARG A 76 -0.41 7.61 1.92
CA ARG A 76 0.49 7.92 3.04
C ARG A 76 -0.29 7.88 4.34
N LYS A 77 0.17 7.09 5.30
CA LYS A 77 -0.42 6.95 6.63
C LYS A 77 0.56 7.43 7.68
N ARG A 78 0.13 8.34 8.56
CA ARG A 78 0.89 8.69 9.77
C ARG A 78 0.80 7.51 10.75
N VAL A 79 1.94 7.06 11.25
CA VAL A 79 2.00 5.88 12.13
C VAL A 79 2.29 6.24 13.58
N ASN A 80 3.04 7.32 13.85
CA ASN A 80 3.31 7.82 15.20
C ASN A 80 3.52 9.36 15.24
N THR A 81 3.61 9.89 16.46
CA THR A 81 4.27 11.16 16.78
C THR A 81 5.56 10.77 17.52
N LEU A 82 6.70 11.34 17.14
CA LEU A 82 7.93 11.19 17.92
C LEU A 82 7.75 11.78 19.32
#